data_AF-A0A534W5A2-F1
#
_entry.id   AF-A0A534W5A2-F1
#
_cell.length_a   1.000
_cell.length_b   1.000
_cell.length_c   1.000
_cell.angle_alpha   90.00
_cell.angle_beta   90.00
_cell.angle_gamma   90.00
#
_symmetry.space_group_name_H-M   'P 1'
#
loop_
_entity.id
_entity.type
_entity.pdbx_description
1 polymer ?
#
loop_
_entity_poly.entity_id
_entity_poly.type
_entity_poly.pdbx_seq_one_letter_code
_entity_poly.pdbx_strand_id
1 'polypeptide(L)'
;MNHETMPTGPASTLDHATTDSDPALLPDRPSLFIRRRRLEAHIATLYTSLRSSRHPPDQSVLEHVNVAKRQLDRNCIDEGWHAVFAAHRAEIPDMRDDERQGRGRILLAEAKSGKLGPWRGEVVKDLVGDVGQTAPTEVALKLAMEVRDEALENDYRKFAYLRSHLGRIASVIVAALITIFVVMRLDGSSPLRLTDAGNAAAIAYVLLFGVLGGAVSAVRPVGGKGTRLPELMETSTAGLARPLIGAASALAIVAFVQSSFLGIQLTEETRSAGTLALAF
;
A
#
# COMPACT_ATOMS: atom_id res chain seq x y z
N MET A 1 -31.86 9.97 -59.61
CA MET A 1 -30.74 9.04 -59.30
C MET A 1 -29.58 9.87 -58.80
N ASN A 2 -29.52 10.11 -57.49
CA ASN A 2 -28.36 10.70 -56.83
C ASN A 2 -28.00 9.75 -55.68
N HIS A 3 -26.81 9.17 -55.75
CA HIS A 3 -26.23 8.30 -54.74
C HIS A 3 -25.71 9.15 -53.59
N GLU A 4 -26.38 9.10 -52.44
CA GLU A 4 -25.80 9.56 -51.17
C GLU A 4 -24.90 8.46 -50.59
N THR A 5 -23.61 8.70 -50.64
CA THR A 5 -22.57 7.88 -50.01
C THR A 5 -22.47 8.19 -48.52
N MET A 6 -22.70 7.18 -47.67
CA MET A 6 -22.44 7.21 -46.23
C MET A 6 -20.94 7.44 -45.92
N PRO A 7 -20.59 8.20 -44.87
CA PRO A 7 -19.23 8.23 -44.34
C PRO A 7 -19.02 7.06 -43.37
N THR A 8 -18.11 6.15 -43.73
CA THR A 8 -17.53 5.14 -42.84
C THR A 8 -16.60 5.82 -41.83
N GLY A 9 -17.09 6.05 -40.61
CA GLY A 9 -16.26 6.50 -39.48
C GLY A 9 -15.38 5.34 -38.97
N PRO A 10 -14.12 5.61 -38.56
CA PRO A 10 -13.23 4.56 -38.07
C PRO A 10 -13.74 4.03 -36.72
N ALA A 11 -13.92 2.71 -36.65
CA ALA A 11 -14.12 1.98 -35.42
C ALA A 11 -12.85 2.13 -34.55
N SER A 12 -12.89 3.06 -33.60
CA SER A 12 -11.89 3.19 -32.55
C SER A 12 -12.09 2.05 -31.54
N THR A 13 -11.57 0.87 -31.86
CA THR A 13 -11.30 -0.18 -30.88
C THR A 13 -10.20 0.32 -29.94
N LEU A 14 -10.63 0.95 -28.84
CA LEU A 14 -9.81 1.17 -27.66
C LEU A 14 -9.51 -0.19 -27.03
N ASP A 15 -8.52 -0.89 -27.58
CA ASP A 15 -7.81 -1.94 -26.87
C ASP A 15 -7.02 -1.25 -25.76
N HIS A 16 -7.67 -1.12 -24.59
CA HIS A 16 -6.94 -0.88 -23.35
C HIS A 16 -6.01 -2.06 -23.14
N ALA A 17 -4.76 -1.86 -23.55
CA ALA A 17 -3.63 -2.72 -23.23
C ALA A 17 -3.72 -3.07 -21.74
N THR A 18 -4.00 -4.35 -21.47
CA THR A 18 -3.86 -4.97 -20.16
C THR A 18 -2.48 -4.66 -19.64
N THR A 19 -2.44 -3.75 -18.68
CA THR A 19 -1.27 -3.28 -17.97
C THR A 19 -0.46 -4.47 -17.50
N ASP A 20 0.80 -4.47 -17.91
CA ASP A 20 1.95 -5.16 -17.38
C ASP A 20 1.74 -5.64 -15.92
N SER A 21 1.27 -6.88 -15.79
CA SER A 21 1.08 -7.55 -14.51
C SER A 21 2.46 -7.89 -13.96
N ASP A 22 3.10 -6.95 -13.25
CA ASP A 22 4.39 -7.14 -12.59
C ASP A 22 4.37 -8.47 -11.80
N PRO A 23 5.07 -9.52 -12.27
CA PRO A 23 4.91 -10.90 -11.77
C PRO A 23 5.40 -11.06 -10.33
N ALA A 24 6.04 -10.04 -9.76
CA ALA A 24 6.49 -10.01 -8.37
C ALA A 24 5.38 -9.63 -7.36
N LEU A 25 4.18 -9.23 -7.83
CA LEU A 25 3.03 -8.90 -6.98
C LEU A 25 2.05 -10.07 -6.91
N LEU A 26 2.50 -11.24 -6.45
CA LEU A 26 1.56 -12.32 -6.13
C LEU A 26 0.62 -11.83 -5.01
N PRO A 27 -0.69 -11.74 -5.28
CA PRO A 27 -1.58 -11.11 -4.34
C PRO A 27 -1.82 -12.05 -3.16
N ASP A 28 -1.83 -11.45 -1.98
CA ASP A 28 -2.01 -12.18 -0.74
C ASP A 28 -3.39 -12.83 -0.65
N ARG A 29 -3.40 -14.16 -0.56
CA ARG A 29 -4.61 -14.98 -0.60
C ARG A 29 -5.67 -14.64 0.46
N PRO A 30 -5.35 -14.42 1.76
CA PRO A 30 -6.37 -14.14 2.77
C PRO A 30 -7.04 -12.77 2.59
N SER A 31 -6.31 -11.71 2.23
CA SER A 31 -6.92 -10.40 1.97
C SER A 31 -7.76 -10.40 0.70
N LEU A 32 -7.28 -11.05 -0.37
CA LEU A 32 -8.08 -11.25 -1.58
C LEU A 32 -9.37 -12.01 -1.31
N PHE A 33 -9.32 -13.05 -0.49
CA PHE A 33 -10.51 -13.83 -0.16
C PHE A 33 -11.60 -12.99 0.52
N ILE A 34 -11.23 -12.14 1.47
CA ILE A 34 -12.18 -11.24 2.14
C ILE A 34 -12.73 -10.21 1.14
N ARG A 35 -11.87 -9.61 0.31
CA ARG A 35 -12.30 -8.64 -0.71
C ARG A 35 -13.24 -9.26 -1.74
N ARG A 36 -12.92 -10.48 -2.17
CA ARG A 36 -13.73 -11.29 -3.09
C ARG A 36 -15.10 -11.59 -2.49
N ARG A 37 -15.16 -12.13 -1.26
CA ARG A 37 -16.43 -12.40 -0.57
C ARG A 37 -17.27 -11.15 -0.39
N ARG A 38 -16.63 -10.02 -0.09
CA ARG A 38 -17.33 -8.74 0.02
C ARG A 38 -17.88 -8.29 -1.34
N LEU A 39 -17.10 -8.40 -2.40
CA LEU A 39 -17.55 -8.10 -3.76
C LEU A 39 -18.73 -8.99 -4.16
N GLU A 40 -18.63 -10.31 -3.92
CA GLU A 40 -19.71 -11.29 -4.11
C GLU A 40 -20.99 -10.88 -3.38
N ALA A 41 -20.88 -10.50 -2.10
CA ALA A 41 -22.02 -10.04 -1.31
C ALA A 41 -22.65 -8.77 -1.90
N HIS A 42 -21.84 -7.79 -2.31
CA HIS A 42 -22.35 -6.56 -2.93
C HIS A 42 -23.06 -6.82 -4.27
N ILE A 43 -22.49 -7.68 -5.12
CA ILE A 43 -23.12 -8.11 -6.38
C ILE A 43 -24.47 -8.79 -6.09
N ALA A 44 -24.52 -9.69 -5.10
CA ALA A 44 -25.76 -10.36 -4.70
C ALA A 44 -26.81 -9.38 -4.15
N THR A 45 -26.41 -8.39 -3.35
CA THR A 45 -27.30 -7.33 -2.88
C THR A 45 -27.85 -6.50 -4.03
N LEU A 46 -27.02 -6.14 -5.02
CA LEU A 46 -27.45 -5.42 -6.22
C LEU A 46 -28.48 -6.21 -7.03
N TYR A 47 -28.24 -7.50 -7.29
CA TYR A 47 -29.23 -8.35 -7.96
C TYR A 47 -30.54 -8.45 -7.18
N THR A 48 -30.46 -8.55 -5.84
CA THR A 48 -31.65 -8.61 -5.00
C THR A 48 -32.44 -7.31 -5.07
N SER A 49 -31.75 -6.16 -4.99
CA SER A 49 -32.34 -4.82 -5.14
C SER A 49 -33.05 -4.68 -6.48
N LEU A 50 -32.35 -4.99 -7.59
CA LEU A 50 -32.90 -4.92 -8.95
C LEU A 50 -34.11 -5.82 -9.14
N ARG A 51 -34.12 -7.02 -8.53
CA ARG A 51 -35.26 -7.93 -8.59
C ARG A 51 -36.46 -7.45 -7.77
N SER A 52 -36.21 -6.77 -6.65
CA SER A 52 -37.26 -6.22 -5.79
C SER A 52 -37.80 -4.86 -6.24
N SER A 53 -37.12 -4.20 -7.18
CA SER A 53 -37.54 -2.90 -7.71
C SER A 53 -38.91 -3.02 -8.40
N ARG A 54 -39.77 -2.02 -8.19
CA ARG A 54 -41.07 -1.92 -8.89
C ARG A 54 -40.92 -1.55 -10.35
N HIS A 55 -39.79 -0.94 -10.71
CA HIS A 55 -39.48 -0.54 -12.08
C HIS A 55 -38.62 -1.60 -12.75
N PRO A 56 -38.79 -1.83 -14.07
CA PRO A 56 -37.86 -2.66 -14.81
C PRO A 56 -36.45 -2.10 -14.61
N PRO A 57 -35.45 -2.95 -14.29
CA PRO A 57 -34.11 -2.48 -14.00
C PRO A 57 -33.53 -1.79 -15.23
N ASP A 58 -32.94 -0.62 -15.05
CA ASP A 58 -32.18 0.04 -16.11
C ASP A 58 -31.13 -0.94 -16.66
N GLN A 59 -31.10 -1.05 -17.98
CA GLN A 59 -30.19 -1.90 -18.72
C GLN A 59 -28.73 -1.53 -18.41
N SER A 60 -28.44 -0.25 -18.17
CA SER A 60 -27.09 0.21 -17.83
C SER A 60 -26.61 -0.36 -16.48
N VAL A 61 -27.48 -0.39 -15.48
CA VAL A 61 -27.17 -0.95 -14.16
C VAL A 61 -26.93 -2.46 -14.27
N LEU A 62 -27.79 -3.17 -15.00
CA LEU A 62 -27.65 -4.61 -15.22
C LEU A 62 -26.36 -4.94 -15.96
N GLU A 63 -25.98 -4.14 -16.95
CA GLU A 63 -24.72 -4.28 -17.68
C GLU A 63 -23.53 -4.19 -16.73
N HIS A 64 -23.45 -3.15 -15.90
CA HIS A 64 -22.37 -2.99 -14.92
C HIS A 64 -22.31 -4.14 -13.90
N VAL A 65 -23.46 -4.62 -13.40
CA VAL A 65 -23.49 -5.79 -12.49
C VAL A 65 -22.96 -7.05 -13.19
N ASN A 66 -23.32 -7.27 -14.46
CA ASN A 66 -22.81 -8.39 -15.24
C ASN A 66 -21.31 -8.26 -15.53
N VAL A 67 -20.81 -7.06 -15.78
CA VAL A 67 -19.37 -6.78 -15.88
C VAL A 67 -18.68 -7.15 -14.56
N ALA A 68 -19.22 -6.68 -13.42
CA ALA A 68 -18.65 -6.97 -12.10
C ALA A 68 -18.56 -8.48 -11.84
N LYS A 69 -19.61 -9.23 -12.20
CA LYS A 69 -19.62 -10.70 -12.10
C LYS A 69 -18.56 -11.35 -12.98
N ARG A 70 -18.43 -10.94 -14.25
CA ARG A 70 -17.38 -11.46 -15.15
C ARG A 70 -15.98 -11.19 -14.62
N GLN A 71 -15.74 -10.01 -14.05
CA GLN A 71 -14.44 -9.67 -13.47
C GLN A 71 -14.15 -10.47 -12.20
N LEU A 72 -15.15 -10.66 -11.35
CA LEU A 72 -15.07 -11.56 -10.21
C LEU A 72 -14.69 -12.99 -10.63
N ASP A 73 -15.34 -13.54 -11.67
CA ASP A 73 -15.04 -14.89 -12.20
C ASP A 73 -13.60 -15.00 -12.74
N ARG A 74 -13.07 -13.90 -13.28
CA ARG A 74 -11.66 -13.77 -13.75
C ARG A 74 -10.66 -13.49 -12.62
N ASN A 75 -11.12 -13.38 -11.38
CA ASN A 75 -10.30 -12.98 -10.22
C ASN A 75 -9.71 -11.55 -10.34
N CYS A 76 -10.31 -10.71 -11.18
CA CYS A 76 -10.03 -9.29 -11.37
C CYS A 76 -10.85 -8.47 -10.37
N ILE A 77 -10.45 -8.52 -9.09
CA ILE A 77 -11.26 -8.01 -7.96
C ILE A 77 -11.42 -6.49 -8.01
N ASP A 78 -10.37 -5.75 -8.41
CA ASP A 78 -10.39 -4.29 -8.46
C ASP A 78 -11.34 -3.78 -9.56
N GLU A 79 -11.25 -4.35 -10.76
CA GLU A 79 -12.15 -4.08 -11.89
C GLU A 79 -13.60 -4.43 -11.54
N GLY A 80 -13.81 -5.51 -10.78
CA GLY A 80 -15.11 -5.88 -10.25
C GLY A 80 -15.70 -4.81 -9.33
N TRP A 81 -14.89 -4.22 -8.44
CA TRP A 81 -15.32 -3.11 -7.58
C TRP A 81 -15.66 -1.85 -8.38
N HIS A 82 -14.86 -1.52 -9.39
CA HIS A 82 -15.16 -0.39 -10.28
C HIS A 82 -16.51 -0.54 -10.97
N ALA A 83 -16.81 -1.75 -11.45
CA ALA A 83 -18.09 -2.04 -12.08
C ALA A 83 -19.26 -1.95 -11.08
N VAL A 84 -19.08 -2.41 -9.83
CA VAL A 84 -20.09 -2.21 -8.75
C VAL A 84 -20.32 -0.73 -8.43
N PHE A 85 -19.25 0.06 -8.36
CA PHE A 85 -19.37 1.51 -8.14
C PHE A 85 -20.10 2.20 -9.30
N ALA A 86 -19.78 1.82 -10.54
CA ALA A 86 -20.48 2.30 -11.72
C ALA A 86 -21.98 1.93 -11.70
N ALA A 87 -22.32 0.69 -11.33
CA ALA A 87 -23.71 0.25 -11.18
C ALA A 87 -24.48 1.10 -10.14
N HIS A 88 -23.87 1.37 -8.98
CA HIS A 88 -24.50 2.21 -7.96
C HIS A 88 -24.70 3.67 -8.40
N ARG A 89 -23.84 4.20 -9.28
CA ARG A 89 -24.01 5.54 -9.84
C ARG A 89 -25.05 5.57 -10.96
N ALA A 90 -25.13 4.50 -11.74
CA ALA A 90 -26.14 4.32 -12.78
C ALA A 90 -27.56 4.18 -12.20
N GLU A 91 -27.70 3.75 -10.94
CA GLU A 91 -28.98 3.67 -10.23
C GLU A 91 -29.57 5.05 -9.86
N ILE A 92 -28.74 6.10 -9.79
CA ILE A 92 -29.13 7.42 -9.23
C ILE A 92 -30.28 8.12 -9.99
N PRO A 93 -30.32 8.13 -11.34
CA PRO A 93 -31.41 8.77 -12.08
C PRO A 93 -32.79 8.19 -11.78
N ASP A 94 -32.85 6.90 -11.42
CA ASP A 94 -34.09 6.20 -11.09
C ASP A 94 -34.48 6.33 -9.61
N MET A 95 -33.62 6.93 -8.77
CA MET A 95 -33.88 7.06 -7.33
C MET A 95 -34.90 8.15 -7.04
N ARG A 96 -35.82 7.82 -6.13
CA ARG A 96 -36.77 8.79 -5.56
C ARG A 96 -36.05 9.72 -4.57
N ASP A 97 -36.67 10.84 -4.24
CA ASP A 97 -36.08 11.84 -3.33
C ASP A 97 -35.79 11.27 -1.93
N ASP A 98 -36.64 10.39 -1.40
CA ASP A 98 -36.42 9.71 -0.12
C ASP A 98 -35.19 8.79 -0.15
N GLU A 99 -34.99 8.09 -1.27
CA GLU A 99 -33.83 7.21 -1.50
C GLU A 99 -32.54 8.03 -1.65
N ARG A 100 -32.59 9.13 -2.42
CA ARG A 100 -31.49 10.08 -2.55
C ARG A 100 -31.12 10.71 -1.21
N GLN A 101 -32.12 11.06 -0.39
CA GLN A 101 -31.88 11.53 0.98
C GLN A 101 -31.23 10.44 1.84
N GLY A 102 -31.71 9.20 1.77
CA GLY A 102 -31.10 8.08 2.49
C GLY A 102 -29.62 7.89 2.13
N ARG A 103 -29.30 7.90 0.83
CA ARG A 103 -27.93 7.81 0.30
C ARG A 103 -27.07 8.99 0.74
N GLY A 104 -27.60 10.22 0.64
CA GLY A 104 -26.92 11.43 1.09
C GLY A 104 -26.56 11.38 2.58
N ARG A 105 -27.46 10.90 3.45
CA ARG A 105 -27.18 10.75 4.88
C ARG A 105 -26.04 9.78 5.17
N ILE A 106 -25.98 8.66 4.44
CA ILE A 106 -24.88 7.70 4.57
C ILE A 106 -23.55 8.35 4.17
N LEU A 107 -23.51 9.07 3.04
CA LEU A 107 -22.30 9.79 2.58
C LEU A 107 -21.85 10.85 3.59
N LEU A 108 -22.77 11.63 4.15
CA LEU A 108 -22.45 12.61 5.19
C LEU A 108 -21.92 11.94 6.46
N ALA A 109 -22.47 10.79 6.85
CA ALA A 109 -21.97 10.04 8.00
C ALA A 109 -20.54 9.52 7.75
N GLU A 110 -20.26 9.03 6.55
CA GLU A 110 -18.90 8.63 6.15
C GLU A 110 -17.93 9.81 6.17
N ALA A 111 -18.33 10.96 5.62
CA ALA A 111 -17.55 12.20 5.65
C ALA A 111 -17.24 12.64 7.10
N LYS A 112 -18.25 12.63 7.98
CA LYS A 112 -18.10 12.98 9.41
C LYS A 112 -17.24 11.99 10.19
N SER A 113 -17.26 10.71 9.82
CA SER A 113 -16.43 9.68 10.48
C SER A 113 -14.93 9.82 10.18
N GLY A 114 -14.54 10.70 9.26
CA GLY A 114 -13.16 10.91 8.84
C GLY A 114 -12.61 9.87 7.87
N LYS A 115 -13.44 8.90 7.42
CA LYS A 115 -13.03 7.86 6.46
C LYS A 115 -12.55 8.41 5.12
N LEU A 116 -13.10 9.53 4.67
CA LEU A 116 -12.74 10.15 3.39
C LEU A 116 -11.51 11.07 3.48
N GLY A 117 -11.05 11.36 4.70
CA GLY A 117 -10.08 12.42 4.98
C GLY A 117 -10.70 13.83 4.92
N PRO A 118 -9.94 14.88 5.31
CA PRO A 118 -10.49 16.21 5.52
C PRO A 118 -11.06 16.85 4.25
N TRP A 119 -10.25 16.93 3.18
CA TRP A 119 -10.65 17.61 1.95
C TRP A 119 -11.84 16.92 1.24
N ARG A 120 -11.79 15.59 1.04
CA ARG A 120 -12.90 14.85 0.42
C ARG A 120 -14.16 14.88 1.28
N GLY A 121 -13.99 14.84 2.60
CA GLY A 121 -15.08 14.97 3.55
C GLY A 121 -15.82 16.30 3.40
N GLU A 122 -15.11 17.42 3.27
CA GLU A 122 -15.73 18.72 3.01
C GLU A 122 -16.39 18.78 1.63
N VAL A 123 -15.73 18.31 0.57
CA VAL A 123 -16.33 18.27 -0.78
C VAL A 123 -17.64 17.47 -0.80
N VAL A 124 -17.68 16.31 -0.13
CA VAL A 124 -18.91 15.52 -0.02
C VAL A 124 -19.99 16.25 0.78
N LYS A 125 -19.64 16.98 1.85
CA LYS A 125 -20.61 17.78 2.59
C LYS A 125 -21.17 18.92 1.75
N ASP A 126 -20.32 19.60 0.98
CA ASP A 126 -20.72 20.71 0.10
C ASP A 126 -21.63 20.24 -1.04
N LEU A 127 -21.29 19.11 -1.67
CA LEU A 127 -22.10 18.53 -2.74
C LEU A 127 -23.45 18.01 -2.23
N VAL A 128 -23.45 17.30 -1.10
CA VAL A 128 -24.67 16.67 -0.57
C VAL A 128 -25.58 17.67 0.15
N GLY A 129 -25.03 18.72 0.76
CA GLY A 129 -25.77 19.76 1.46
C GLY A 129 -26.51 19.25 2.72
N ASP A 130 -27.59 19.96 3.09
CA ASP A 130 -28.44 19.56 4.21
C ASP A 130 -29.57 18.61 3.78
N VAL A 131 -29.28 17.31 3.93
CA VAL A 131 -30.17 16.20 3.59
C VAL A 131 -31.39 16.09 4.53
N GLY A 132 -31.44 16.89 5.60
CA GLY A 132 -32.62 17.01 6.46
C GLY A 132 -33.73 17.84 5.82
N GLN A 133 -33.38 18.77 4.93
CA GLN A 133 -34.30 19.74 4.34
C GLN A 133 -34.64 19.41 2.89
N THR A 134 -33.64 19.04 2.09
CA THR A 134 -33.82 18.81 0.65
C THR A 134 -33.04 17.56 0.20
N ALA A 135 -33.59 16.84 -0.77
CA ALA A 135 -32.88 15.74 -1.39
C ALA A 135 -31.70 16.29 -2.22
N PRO A 136 -30.51 15.66 -2.17
CA PRO A 136 -29.42 16.06 -3.04
C PRO A 136 -29.83 15.82 -4.50
N THR A 137 -29.40 16.72 -5.38
CA THR A 137 -29.63 16.56 -6.82
C THR A 137 -28.89 15.33 -7.35
N GLU A 138 -29.39 14.73 -8.43
CA GLU A 138 -28.77 13.54 -9.05
C GLU A 138 -27.30 13.75 -9.37
N VAL A 139 -27.00 14.91 -9.97
CA VAL A 139 -25.64 15.30 -10.34
C VAL A 139 -24.75 15.43 -9.10
N ALA A 140 -25.23 16.11 -8.06
CA ALA A 140 -24.45 16.30 -6.85
C ALA A 140 -24.21 14.98 -6.09
N LEU A 141 -25.22 14.11 -6.02
CA LEU A 141 -25.10 12.79 -5.40
C LEU A 141 -24.12 11.90 -6.18
N LYS A 142 -24.17 11.93 -7.51
CA LYS A 142 -23.24 11.19 -8.37
C LYS A 142 -21.80 11.64 -8.17
N LEU A 143 -21.54 12.95 -8.17
CA LEU A 143 -20.21 13.51 -7.91
C LEU A 143 -19.71 13.17 -6.50
N ALA A 144 -20.58 13.24 -5.48
CA ALA A 144 -20.21 12.87 -4.12
C ALA A 144 -19.83 11.38 -4.01
N MET A 145 -20.54 10.50 -4.73
CA MET A 145 -20.20 9.09 -4.82
C MET A 145 -18.86 8.86 -5.55
N GLU A 146 -18.58 9.59 -6.62
CA GLU A 146 -17.27 9.50 -7.32
C GLU A 146 -16.11 9.88 -6.40
N VAL A 147 -16.25 10.98 -5.65
CA VAL A 147 -15.24 11.40 -4.65
C VAL A 147 -15.03 10.34 -3.57
N ARG A 148 -16.11 9.70 -3.10
CA ARG A 148 -16.03 8.59 -2.14
C ARG A 148 -15.31 7.39 -2.75
N ASP A 149 -15.69 7.00 -3.97
CA ASP A 149 -15.17 5.81 -4.64
C ASP A 149 -13.67 5.94 -4.90
N GLU A 150 -13.22 7.13 -5.34
CA GLU A 150 -11.80 7.45 -5.49
C GLU A 150 -11.04 7.36 -4.16
N ALA A 151 -11.65 7.79 -3.05
CA ALA A 151 -11.04 7.66 -1.73
C ALA A 151 -10.81 6.20 -1.34
N LEU A 152 -11.84 5.36 -1.51
CA LEU A 152 -11.78 3.94 -1.20
C LEU A 152 -10.73 3.24 -2.06
N GLU A 153 -10.70 3.53 -3.35
CA GLU A 153 -9.73 2.97 -4.29
C GLU A 153 -8.29 3.35 -3.91
N ASN A 154 -8.06 4.62 -3.58
CA ASN A 154 -6.76 5.09 -3.12
C ASN A 154 -6.29 4.34 -1.87
N ASP A 155 -7.17 4.14 -0.89
CA ASP A 155 -6.82 3.42 0.32
C ASP A 155 -6.52 1.93 0.05
N TYR A 156 -7.29 1.28 -0.81
CA TYR A 156 -6.98 -0.10 -1.22
C TYR A 156 -5.63 -0.20 -1.92
N ARG A 157 -5.32 0.73 -2.84
CA ARG A 157 -4.01 0.80 -3.51
C ARG A 157 -2.88 1.00 -2.49
N LYS A 158 -3.05 1.85 -1.47
CA LYS A 158 -2.07 2.02 -0.36
C LYS A 158 -1.84 0.71 0.38
N PHE A 159 -2.91 0.01 0.76
CA PHE A 159 -2.77 -1.24 1.52
C PHE A 159 -2.08 -2.33 0.70
N ALA A 160 -2.43 -2.46 -0.59
CA ALA A 160 -1.77 -3.40 -1.50
C ALA A 160 -0.27 -3.10 -1.62
N TYR A 161 0.07 -1.82 -1.81
CA TYR A 161 1.46 -1.38 -1.90
C TYR A 161 2.24 -1.62 -0.60
N LEU A 162 1.71 -1.19 0.54
CA LEU A 162 2.35 -1.36 1.85
C LEU A 162 2.60 -2.84 2.14
N ARG A 163 1.67 -3.71 1.78
CA ARG A 163 1.82 -5.15 1.93
C ARG A 163 2.93 -5.71 1.07
N SER A 164 2.99 -5.33 -0.21
CA SER A 164 4.08 -5.75 -1.11
C SER A 164 5.44 -5.28 -0.57
N HIS A 165 5.52 -4.05 -0.10
CA HIS A 165 6.71 -3.49 0.50
C HIS A 165 7.15 -4.27 1.76
N LEU A 166 6.22 -4.55 2.66
CA LEU A 166 6.48 -5.38 3.85
C LEU A 166 6.89 -6.80 3.47
N GLY A 167 6.30 -7.40 2.43
CA GLY A 167 6.68 -8.71 1.91
C GLY A 167 8.13 -8.74 1.41
N ARG A 168 8.56 -7.70 0.68
CA ARG A 168 9.96 -7.55 0.23
C ARG A 168 10.90 -7.40 1.43
N ILE A 169 10.60 -6.55 2.40
CA ILE A 169 11.44 -6.42 3.61
C ILE A 169 11.51 -7.74 4.38
N ALA A 170 10.38 -8.44 4.54
CA ALA A 170 10.35 -9.74 5.20
C ALA A 170 11.22 -10.78 4.46
N SER A 171 11.22 -10.79 3.12
CA SER A 171 12.10 -11.68 2.35
C SER A 171 13.58 -11.37 2.56
N VAL A 172 13.97 -10.10 2.69
CA VAL A 172 15.34 -9.68 3.00
C VAL A 172 15.75 -10.17 4.39
N ILE A 173 14.86 -10.04 5.39
CA ILE A 173 15.10 -10.53 6.75
C ILE A 173 15.30 -12.05 6.74
N VAL A 174 14.41 -12.79 6.08
CA VAL A 174 14.50 -14.26 5.99
C VAL A 174 15.78 -14.69 5.27
N ALA A 175 16.13 -14.04 4.16
CA ALA A 175 17.36 -14.30 3.44
C ALA A 175 18.59 -14.07 4.33
N ALA A 176 18.65 -12.94 5.04
CA ALA A 176 19.74 -12.65 5.97
C ALA A 176 19.86 -13.70 7.08
N LEU A 177 18.74 -14.14 7.67
CA LEU A 177 18.74 -15.21 8.69
C LEU A 177 19.21 -16.55 8.13
N ILE A 178 18.80 -16.93 6.92
CA ILE A 178 19.28 -18.13 6.24
C ILE A 178 20.78 -18.02 6.00
N THR A 179 21.28 -16.88 5.51
CA THR A 179 22.72 -16.66 5.30
C THR A 179 23.50 -16.77 6.61
N ILE A 180 23.02 -16.16 7.70
CA ILE A 180 23.64 -16.30 9.04
C ILE A 180 23.73 -17.78 9.43
N PHE A 181 22.63 -18.54 9.24
CA PHE A 181 22.60 -19.95 9.58
C PHE A 181 23.58 -20.77 8.73
N VAL A 182 23.69 -20.50 7.43
CA VAL A 182 24.64 -21.17 6.52
C VAL A 182 26.08 -20.87 6.92
N VAL A 183 26.41 -19.60 7.16
CA VAL A 183 27.77 -19.20 7.62
C VAL A 183 28.11 -19.91 8.92
N MET A 184 27.18 -19.98 9.88
CA MET A 184 27.36 -20.70 11.15
C MET A 184 27.62 -22.19 10.96
N ARG A 185 27.00 -22.84 9.96
CA ARG A 185 27.24 -24.26 9.66
C ARG A 185 28.58 -24.51 8.98
N LEU A 186 29.05 -23.59 8.14
CA LEU A 186 30.29 -23.76 7.39
C LEU A 186 31.54 -23.46 8.22
N ASP A 187 31.50 -22.41 9.06
CA ASP A 187 32.65 -22.00 9.86
C ASP A 187 32.85 -22.90 11.10
N GLY A 188 31.81 -23.63 11.53
CA GLY A 188 31.84 -24.48 12.73
C GLY A 188 32.03 -23.71 14.06
N SER A 189 32.26 -22.41 13.97
CA SER A 189 32.40 -21.49 15.09
C SER A 189 31.04 -20.90 15.45
N SER A 190 30.82 -20.67 16.75
CA SER A 190 29.62 -19.97 17.19
C SER A 190 29.75 -18.47 16.87
N PRO A 191 28.67 -17.79 16.44
CA PRO A 191 28.67 -16.36 16.14
C PRO A 191 28.91 -15.47 17.37
N LEU A 192 29.16 -16.06 18.54
CA LEU A 192 29.48 -15.38 19.80
C LEU A 192 30.99 -15.37 20.09
N ARG A 193 31.80 -16.08 19.30
CA ARG A 193 33.26 -16.11 19.42
C ARG A 193 33.94 -15.23 18.36
N LEU A 194 33.55 -13.96 18.30
CA LEU A 194 34.26 -12.94 17.49
C LEU A 194 35.56 -12.52 18.18
N THR A 195 36.50 -13.44 18.38
CA THR A 195 37.81 -13.10 18.96
C THR A 195 38.84 -12.70 17.90
N ASP A 196 38.68 -13.17 16.65
CA ASP A 196 39.57 -12.81 15.55
C ASP A 196 38.91 -11.86 14.55
N ALA A 197 39.17 -10.57 14.75
CA ALA A 197 38.77 -9.44 13.92
C ALA A 197 39.15 -9.54 12.43
N GLY A 198 40.08 -10.44 12.06
CA GLY A 198 40.50 -10.69 10.68
C GLY A 198 39.76 -11.84 9.98
N ASN A 199 38.92 -12.60 10.68
CA ASN A 199 38.19 -13.71 10.06
C ASN A 199 37.07 -13.17 9.16
N ALA A 200 37.04 -13.60 7.89
CA ALA A 200 35.99 -13.25 6.94
C ALA A 200 34.58 -13.56 7.47
N ALA A 201 34.44 -14.60 8.30
CA ALA A 201 33.17 -14.93 8.95
C ALA A 201 32.71 -13.83 9.93
N ALA A 202 33.62 -13.22 10.69
CA ALA A 202 33.30 -12.14 11.62
C ALA A 202 32.75 -10.91 10.87
N ILE A 203 33.39 -10.54 9.75
CA ILE A 203 32.94 -9.43 8.88
C ILE A 203 31.55 -9.75 8.30
N ALA A 204 31.33 -10.99 7.85
CA ALA A 204 30.03 -11.43 7.33
C ALA A 204 28.92 -11.32 8.39
N TYR A 205 29.17 -11.74 9.64
CA TYR A 205 28.19 -11.60 10.72
C TYR A 205 27.86 -10.14 11.00
N VAL A 206 28.86 -9.26 11.10
CA VAL A 206 28.66 -7.83 11.34
C VAL A 206 27.79 -7.21 10.24
N LEU A 207 28.07 -7.53 8.98
CA LEU A 207 27.26 -7.10 7.83
C LEU A 207 25.82 -7.62 7.94
N LEU A 208 25.64 -8.91 8.20
CA LEU A 208 24.31 -9.52 8.27
C LEU A 208 23.47 -9.00 9.43
N PHE A 209 24.08 -8.79 10.61
CA PHE A 209 23.41 -8.14 11.75
C PHE A 209 23.09 -6.67 11.46
N GLY A 210 23.96 -5.96 10.75
CA GLY A 210 23.68 -4.60 10.27
C GLY A 210 22.52 -4.55 9.29
N VAL A 211 22.48 -5.46 8.30
CA VAL A 211 21.35 -5.63 7.37
C VAL A 211 20.05 -5.91 8.14
N LEU A 212 20.11 -6.81 9.13
CA LEU A 212 18.95 -7.16 9.94
C LEU A 212 18.44 -5.96 10.75
N GLY A 213 19.33 -5.21 11.40
CA GLY A 213 18.98 -3.99 12.12
C GLY A 213 18.39 -2.91 11.22
N GLY A 214 18.97 -2.72 10.03
CA GLY A 214 18.48 -1.79 9.01
C GLY A 214 17.11 -2.21 8.46
N ALA A 215 16.88 -3.51 8.22
CA ALA A 215 15.61 -4.05 7.78
C ALA A 215 14.51 -3.92 8.85
N VAL A 216 14.81 -4.21 10.12
CA VAL A 216 13.87 -4.01 11.24
C VAL A 216 13.53 -2.52 11.40
N SER A 217 14.50 -1.63 11.21
CA SER A 217 14.26 -0.18 11.17
C SER A 217 13.36 0.24 9.99
N ALA A 218 13.48 -0.43 8.84
CA ALA A 218 12.62 -0.21 7.67
C ALA A 218 11.17 -0.64 7.89
N VAL A 219 10.91 -1.64 8.74
CA VAL A 219 9.54 -2.08 9.09
C VAL A 219 8.77 -1.01 9.88
N ARG A 220 9.45 -0.07 10.55
CA ARG A 220 8.75 1.00 11.27
C ARG A 220 7.98 1.88 10.27
N PRO A 221 6.67 2.05 10.46
CA PRO A 221 5.83 2.76 9.51
C PRO A 221 6.30 4.21 9.34
N VAL A 222 6.79 4.53 8.14
CA VAL A 222 7.12 5.89 7.72
C VAL A 222 5.83 6.54 7.23
N GLY A 223 4.94 6.90 8.14
CA GLY A 223 3.65 7.44 7.73
C GLY A 223 2.75 7.78 8.89
N GLY A 224 2.80 9.05 9.31
CA GLY A 224 1.69 9.65 10.04
C GLY A 224 0.43 9.68 9.17
N LYS A 225 -0.73 9.90 9.80
CA LYS A 225 -2.00 10.11 9.08
C LYS A 225 -1.83 11.26 8.08
N GLY A 226 -1.79 10.97 6.77
CA GLY A 226 -1.86 11.98 5.72
C GLY A 226 -0.76 11.99 4.66
N THR A 227 0.22 11.08 4.67
CA THR A 227 1.21 10.98 3.59
C THR A 227 0.53 10.71 2.24
N ARG A 228 0.91 11.49 1.23
CA ARG A 228 0.32 11.39 -0.12
C ARG A 228 0.90 10.17 -0.86
N LEU A 229 0.13 9.58 -1.76
CA LEU A 229 0.56 8.40 -2.55
C LEU A 229 1.92 8.56 -3.26
N PRO A 230 2.23 9.71 -3.87
CA PRO A 230 3.53 9.92 -4.53
C PRO A 230 4.71 9.87 -3.54
N GLU A 231 4.51 10.40 -2.33
CA GLU A 231 5.51 10.38 -1.26
C GLU A 231 5.79 8.94 -0.79
N LEU A 232 4.79 8.04 -0.89
CA LEU A 232 4.94 6.61 -0.62
C LEU A 232 5.78 5.88 -1.68
N MET A 233 5.80 6.36 -2.93
CA MET A 233 6.62 5.79 -4.00
C MET A 233 8.09 6.19 -3.84
N GLU A 234 8.36 7.44 -3.51
CA GLU A 234 9.72 7.90 -3.21
C GLU A 234 10.30 7.19 -1.98
N THR A 235 9.48 6.92 -0.95
CA THR A 235 9.94 6.23 0.25
C THR A 235 10.25 4.74 0.05
N SER A 236 9.75 4.03 -0.98
CA SER A 236 10.13 2.62 -1.12
C SER A 236 11.57 2.42 -1.58
N THR A 237 12.08 3.33 -2.42
CA THR A 237 13.49 3.27 -2.82
C THR A 237 14.40 3.51 -1.61
N ALA A 238 14.01 4.45 -0.75
CA ALA A 238 14.65 4.67 0.55
C ALA A 238 14.52 3.47 1.51
N GLY A 239 13.44 2.68 1.39
CA GLY A 239 13.24 1.47 2.19
C GLY A 239 14.30 0.39 1.94
N LEU A 240 14.75 0.23 0.69
CA LEU A 240 15.84 -0.70 0.33
C LEU A 240 17.23 -0.18 0.72
N ALA A 241 17.41 1.13 0.79
CA ALA A 241 18.65 1.72 1.26
C ALA A 241 18.89 1.47 2.77
N ARG A 242 17.83 1.36 3.58
CA ARG A 242 17.95 1.19 5.05
C ARG A 242 18.72 -0.06 5.49
N PRO A 243 18.46 -1.27 4.95
CA PRO A 243 19.32 -2.44 5.22
C PRO A 243 20.79 -2.21 4.86
N LEU A 244 21.08 -1.56 3.73
CA LEU A 244 22.46 -1.27 3.30
C LEU A 244 23.14 -0.26 4.23
N ILE A 245 22.43 0.78 4.66
CA ILE A 245 22.90 1.76 5.64
C ILE A 245 23.18 1.08 6.98
N GLY A 246 22.31 0.15 7.41
CA GLY A 246 22.52 -0.65 8.62
C GLY A 246 23.77 -1.53 8.53
N ALA A 247 24.02 -2.13 7.38
CA ALA A 247 25.24 -2.92 7.13
C ALA A 247 26.51 -2.06 7.19
N ALA A 248 26.48 -0.90 6.51
CA ALA A 248 27.59 0.04 6.48
C ALA A 248 27.90 0.63 7.86
N SER A 249 26.87 0.97 8.65
CA SER A 249 27.05 1.49 10.00
C SER A 249 27.61 0.44 10.96
N ALA A 250 27.17 -0.82 10.86
CA ALA A 250 27.74 -1.91 11.64
C ALA A 250 29.23 -2.11 11.35
N LEU A 251 29.64 -2.08 10.07
CA LEU A 251 31.05 -2.13 9.68
C LEU A 251 31.85 -0.96 10.23
N ALA A 252 31.33 0.27 10.13
CA ALA A 252 32.00 1.46 10.64
C ALA A 252 32.22 1.38 12.16
N ILE A 253 31.23 0.89 12.93
CA ILE A 253 31.36 0.69 14.38
C ILE A 253 32.48 -0.31 14.68
N VAL A 254 32.54 -1.44 13.97
CA VAL A 254 33.57 -2.45 14.19
C VAL A 254 34.97 -1.92 13.84
N ALA A 255 35.11 -1.20 12.72
CA ALA A 255 36.36 -0.56 12.35
C ALA A 255 36.83 0.45 13.42
N PHE A 256 35.90 1.25 13.97
CA PHE A 256 36.20 2.23 15.02
C PHE A 256 36.59 1.59 16.35
N VAL A 257 35.92 0.51 16.74
CA VAL A 257 36.25 -0.26 17.96
C VAL A 257 37.64 -0.87 17.82
N GLN A 258 37.98 -1.42 16.65
CA GLN A 258 39.31 -1.97 16.38
C GLN A 258 40.39 -0.88 16.36
N SER A 259 40.13 0.28 15.73
CA SER A 259 41.10 1.39 15.68
C SER A 259 41.33 2.03 17.04
N SER A 260 40.31 2.11 17.88
CA SER A 260 40.42 2.63 19.26
C SER A 260 41.24 1.68 20.13
N PHE A 261 41.13 0.37 19.92
CA PHE A 261 41.99 -0.61 20.58
C PHE A 261 43.46 -0.50 20.12
N LEU A 262 43.69 -0.18 18.84
CA LEU A 262 45.03 0.07 18.28
C LEU A 262 45.67 1.40 18.75
N GLY A 263 44.87 2.36 19.25
CA GLY A 263 45.34 3.69 19.66
C GLY A 263 45.60 3.90 21.15
N ILE A 264 45.14 3.01 22.05
CA ILE A 264 45.31 3.17 23.51
C ILE A 264 46.65 2.56 24.02
N GLN A 265 47.45 1.96 23.14
CA GLN A 265 48.87 1.70 23.44
C GLN A 265 49.81 2.87 23.06
N LEU A 266 49.28 4.04 22.75
CA LEU A 266 50.10 5.24 22.74
C LEU A 266 50.34 5.71 24.18
N THR A 267 51.55 5.38 24.65
CA THR A 267 52.27 5.90 25.83
C THR A 267 51.83 5.43 27.22
N GLU A 268 52.27 4.22 27.61
CA GLU A 268 52.73 4.02 29.01
C GLU A 268 53.99 4.86 29.32
N GLU A 269 54.65 5.42 28.31
CA GLU A 269 55.83 6.28 28.48
C GLU A 269 55.52 7.66 29.12
N THR A 270 54.26 8.10 29.19
CA THR A 270 53.87 9.31 29.94
C THR A 270 53.49 9.03 31.40
N ARG A 271 53.35 7.76 31.82
CA ARG A 271 53.11 7.41 33.23
C ARG A 271 54.36 7.58 34.11
N SER A 272 55.56 7.44 33.56
CA SER A 272 56.81 7.70 34.32
C SER A 272 57.10 9.19 34.50
N ALA A 273 56.70 10.04 33.53
CA ALA A 273 56.84 11.48 33.64
C ALA A 273 55.79 12.12 34.59
N GLY A 274 54.57 11.58 34.64
CA GLY A 274 53.51 12.09 35.53
C GLY A 274 53.69 11.76 37.01
N THR A 275 54.44 10.69 37.34
CA THR A 275 54.69 10.29 38.74
C THR A 275 55.86 11.05 39.36
N LEU A 276 56.76 11.64 38.54
CA LEU A 276 57.85 12.51 39.02
C LEU A 276 57.42 13.97 39.23
N ALA A 277 56.31 14.41 38.64
CA ALA A 277 55.80 15.79 38.80
C ALA A 277 54.90 15.99 40.04
N LEU A 278 54.54 14.93 40.76
CA LEU A 278 53.75 14.97 42.00
C LEU A 278 54.61 14.78 43.27
N ALA A 279 55.94 14.75 43.12
CA ALA A 279 56.89 14.57 44.23
C ALA A 279 57.70 15.84 44.57
N PHE A 280 57.32 17.01 44.05
CA PHE A 280 57.88 18.32 44.44
C PHE A 280 56.77 19.36 44.63
#